data_AF-A0A9E0YMC5-F1
#
_entry.id   AF-A0A9E0YMC5-F1
#
_cell.length_a   1.000
_cell.length_b   1.000
_cell.length_c   1.000
_cell.angle_alpha   90.00
_cell.angle_beta   90.00
_cell.angle_gamma   90.00
#
_symmetry.space_group_name_H-M   'P 1'
#
loop_
_entity.id
_entity.type
_entity.pdbx_description
1 polymer ?
#
loop_
_entity_poly.entity_id
_entity_poly.type
_entity_poly.pdbx_seq_one_letter_code
_entity_poly.pdbx_strand_id
1 'polypeptide(L)' 'MNRRKDPKTRKDELLEAAGELFLEEGYEDTSVNSIVESIGVSKGTFYYYFDSKQDVVDGLV' A
#
# COMPACT_ATOMS: atom_id res chain seq x y z
N MET A 1 17.24 22.65 -4.67
CA MET A 1 16.24 21.86 -5.44
C MET A 1 15.10 21.50 -4.49
N ASN A 2 14.08 22.35 -4.38
CA ASN A 2 12.91 22.03 -3.56
C ASN A 2 12.05 21.02 -4.32
N ARG A 3 12.24 19.71 -4.07
CA ARG A 3 11.15 18.76 -4.26
C ARG A 3 10.06 19.16 -3.28
N ARG A 4 9.12 20.01 -3.71
CA ARG A 4 7.81 20.08 -3.06
C ARG A 4 7.31 18.65 -3.14
N LYS A 5 7.36 17.90 -2.03
CA LYS A 5 6.71 16.59 -1.96
C LYS A 5 5.24 16.91 -2.23
N ASP A 6 4.75 16.54 -3.41
CA ASP A 6 3.31 16.52 -3.63
C ASP A 6 2.67 15.75 -2.47
N PRO A 7 1.49 16.18 -1.99
CA PRO A 7 0.78 15.41 -0.99
C PRO A 7 0.60 13.98 -1.53
N LYS A 8 1.22 12.99 -0.88
CA LYS A 8 1.00 11.58 -1.25
C LYS A 8 -0.49 11.29 -1.12
N THR A 9 -1.06 10.68 -2.14
CA THR A 9 -2.45 10.23 -2.05
C THR A 9 -2.50 9.01 -1.14
N ARG A 10 -3.67 8.69 -0.57
CA ARG A 10 -3.85 7.46 0.21
C ARG A 10 -3.56 6.20 -0.60
N LYS A 11 -3.81 6.25 -1.91
CA LYS A 11 -3.42 5.19 -2.83
C LYS A 11 -1.90 5.01 -2.88
N ASP A 12 -1.15 6.11 -2.96
CA ASP A 12 0.33 6.04 -3.00
C ASP A 12 0.91 5.53 -1.68
N GLU A 13 0.34 5.92 -0.54
CA GLU A 13 0.75 5.40 0.78
C GLU A 13 0.51 3.89 0.89
N LEU A 14 -0.63 3.39 0.37
CA LEU A 14 -0.93 1.97 0.33
C LEU A 14 0.03 1.19 -0.58
N LEU A 15 0.37 1.74 -1.75
CA LEU A 15 1.32 1.13 -2.68
C LEU A 15 2.72 1.06 -2.06
N GLU A 16 3.20 2.14 -1.48
CA GLU A 16 4.51 2.19 -0.83
C GLU A 16 4.61 1.16 0.32
N ALA A 17 3.63 1.17 1.23
CA ALA A 17 3.59 0.24 2.35
C ALA A 17 3.51 -1.22 1.91
N ALA A 18 2.69 -1.53 0.90
CA ALA A 18 2.62 -2.87 0.35
C ALA A 18 3.94 -3.30 -0.32
N GLY A 19 4.57 -2.40 -1.08
CA GLY A 19 5.87 -2.66 -1.70
C GLY A 19 6.95 -2.96 -0.67
N GLU A 20 7.01 -2.21 0.42
CA GLU A 20 7.94 -2.45 1.53
C GLU A 20 7.70 -3.83 2.17
N LEU A 21 6.45 -4.15 2.54
CA LEU A 21 6.10 -5.44 3.15
C LEU A 21 6.33 -6.62 2.20
N PHE A 22 6.04 -6.47 0.91
CA PHE A 22 6.30 -7.52 -0.08
C PHE A 22 7.80 -7.82 -0.22
N LEU A 23 8.67 -6.82 -0.05
CA LEU A 23 10.12 -7.00 -0.09
C LEU A 23 10.65 -7.63 1.21
N GLU A 24 10.06 -7.30 2.36
CA GLU A 24 10.52 -7.78 3.67
C GLU A 24 10.00 -9.19 4.01
N GLU A 25 8.72 -9.45 3.78
CA GLU A 25 8.02 -10.66 4.21
C GLU A 25 7.64 -11.58 3.03
N GLY A 26 7.61 -11.03 1.81
CA GLY A 26 7.12 -11.74 0.63
C GLY A 26 5.63 -11.53 0.40
N TYR A 27 5.20 -11.69 -0.87
CA TYR A 27 3.81 -11.45 -1.27
C TYR A 27 2.82 -12.35 -0.51
N GLU A 28 3.10 -13.67 -0.42
CA GLU A 28 2.19 -14.63 0.19
C GLU A 28 1.94 -14.35 1.68
N ASP A 29 3.01 -14.02 2.42
CA ASP A 29 2.95 -13.76 3.87
C ASP A 29 2.43 -12.36 4.21
N THR A 30 2.46 -11.41 3.26
CA THR A 30 1.87 -10.08 3.45
C THR A 30 0.35 -10.14 3.39
N SER A 31 -0.32 -9.57 4.39
CA SER A 31 -1.79 -9.46 4.43
C SER A 31 -2.28 -8.03 4.20
N VAL A 32 -3.52 -7.87 3.74
CA VAL A 32 -4.19 -6.55 3.67
C VAL A 32 -4.19 -5.86 5.04
N ASN A 33 -4.28 -6.62 6.13
CA ASN A 33 -4.26 -6.06 7.48
C ASN A 33 -2.89 -5.45 7.79
N SER A 34 -1.82 -6.19 7.52
CA SER A 34 -0.45 -5.74 7.75
C SER A 34 -0.20 -4.42 7.00
N ILE A 35 -0.64 -4.35 5.73
CA ILE A 35 -0.52 -3.14 4.91
C ILE A 35 -1.24 -1.96 5.57
N VAL A 36 -2.53 -2.10 5.91
CA VAL A 36 -3.29 -0.97 6.45
C VAL A 36 -2.84 -0.57 7.86
N GLU A 37 -2.40 -1.53 8.66
CA GLU A 37 -1.87 -1.29 10.01
C GLU A 37 -0.55 -0.53 9.97
N SER A 38 0.33 -0.83 9.00
CA SER A 38 1.63 -0.17 8.87
C SER A 38 1.54 1.35 8.65
N ILE A 39 0.45 1.82 8.00
CA ILE A 39 0.19 3.24 7.74
C ILE A 39 -1.00 3.81 8.54
N GLY A 40 -1.56 3.03 9.47
CA GLY A 40 -2.62 3.47 10.37
C GLY A 40 -3.94 3.82 9.68
N VAL A 41 -4.33 3.08 8.64
CA VAL A 41 -5.62 3.24 7.94
C VAL A 41 -6.54 2.04 8.18
N SER A 42 -7.82 2.19 7.83
CA SER A 42 -8.78 1.09 7.95
C SER A 42 -8.72 0.17 6.72
N LYS A 43 -9.13 -1.10 6.87
CA LYS A 43 -9.34 -1.99 5.71
C LYS A 43 -10.35 -1.43 4.71
N GLY A 44 -11.36 -0.70 5.18
CA GLY A 44 -12.31 -0.02 4.28
C GLY A 44 -11.65 1.03 3.38
N THR A 45 -10.56 1.66 3.87
CA THR A 45 -9.75 2.56 3.06
C THR A 45 -9.00 1.80 1.97
N PHE A 46 -8.44 0.62 2.29
CA PHE A 46 -7.83 -0.25 1.29
C PHE A 46 -8.84 -0.64 0.20
N TYR A 47 -9.99 -1.19 0.61
CA TYR A 47 -11.02 -1.68 -0.31
C TYR A 47 -11.74 -0.57 -1.09
N TYR A 48 -11.47 0.70 -0.79
CA TYR A 48 -11.89 1.82 -1.63
C TYR A 48 -10.99 2.01 -2.86
N TYR A 49 -9.70 1.65 -2.76
CA TYR A 49 -8.72 1.83 -3.84
C TYR A 49 -8.37 0.54 -4.58
N PHE A 50 -8.47 -0.61 -3.90
CA PHE A 50 -8.06 -1.92 -4.42
C PHE A 50 -9.08 -2.98 -4.01
N ASP A 51 -9.53 -3.81 -4.93
CA ASP A 51 -10.46 -4.90 -4.63
C ASP A 51 -9.72 -6.10 -4.01
N SER A 52 -8.42 -6.22 -4.25
CA SER A 52 -7.61 -7.33 -3.75
C SER A 52 -6.13 -6.98 -3.48
N LYS A 53 -5.40 -7.88 -2.82
CA LYS A 53 -3.93 -7.80 -2.67
C LYS A 53 -3.22 -7.88 -4.02
N GLN A 54 -3.80 -8.60 -4.99
CA GLN A 54 -3.27 -8.70 -6.35
C GLN A 54 -3.33 -7.35 -7.07
N ASP A 55 -4.42 -6.59 -6.91
CA ASP A 55 -4.58 -5.29 -7.56
C ASP A 55 -3.52 -4.27 -7.09
N VAL A 56 -3.02 -4.44 -5.87
CA VAL A 56 -1.91 -3.63 -5.34
C VAL A 56 -0.63 -3.96 -6.08
N VAL A 57 -0.36 -5.24 -6.34
CA VAL A 57 0.78 -5.69 -7.17
C VAL A 57 0.67 -5.13 -8.58
N ASP A 58 -0.52 -5.19 -9.17
CA ASP A 58 -0.78 -4.64 -10.49
C ASP A 58 -0.61 -3.11 -10.52
N GLY A 59 -0.76 -2.44 -9.38
CA GLY A 59 -0.51 -1.01 -9.20
C GLY A 59 0.95 -0.63 -8.95
N LEU A 60 1.84 -1.60 -8.70
CA LEU A 60 3.29 -1.39 -8.46
C LEU A 60 4.13 -1.48 -9.75
N VAL A 61 3.57 -2.00 -10.84
CA VAL A 61 4.26 -2.25 -12.13
C VAL A 61 4.11 -1.12 -13.15
#